data_AF-A0A3L8S3S0-F1
#
_entry.id   AF-A0A3L8S3S0-F1
#
_cell.length_a   1.000
_cell.length_b   1.000
_cell.length_c   1.000
_cell.angle_alpha   90.00
_cell.angle_beta   90.00
_cell.angle_gamma   90.00
#
_symmetry.space_group_name_H-M   'P 1'
#
loop_
_entity.id
_entity.type
_entity.pdbx_description
1 polymer ?
#
loop_
_entity_poly.entity_id
_entity_poly.type
_entity_poly.pdbx_seq_one_letter_code
_entity_poly.pdbx_strand_id
1 'polypeptide(L)'
;MMGGRALAGGVYGDPKFEDLQELPSSTAQCPLAAPRGTHLWEFIRDILIHPELNEGLMKWEDRREGVFKFLRSEAVAQLWGQKKKNSSMTYEKLSRAMRYYYKREILERVDGRRLVYKFGKNSSGWKEEEVLNRNKEL
;
A
#
# COMPACT_ATOMS: atom_id res chain seq x y z
N MET A 1 43.07 41.09 44.37
CA MET A 1 42.72 40.07 45.37
C MET A 1 41.20 40.03 45.47
N MET A 2 40.65 38.80 45.50
CA MET A 2 39.24 38.40 45.75
C MET A 2 38.21 38.94 44.74
N GLY A 3 37.63 38.13 43.83
CA GLY A 3 36.77 36.96 44.08
C GLY A 3 35.31 37.45 44.10
N GLY A 4 34.28 36.93 43.44
CA GLY A 4 34.03 35.70 42.69
C GLY A 4 32.53 35.35 42.85
N ARG A 5 31.81 35.18 41.72
CA ARG A 5 30.50 34.50 41.49
C ARG A 5 29.21 34.98 42.20
N ALA A 6 28.18 35.24 41.38
CA ALA A 6 26.95 34.43 41.33
C ALA A 6 26.27 34.56 39.94
N LEU A 7 25.69 33.46 39.48
CA LEU A 7 25.14 33.22 38.13
C LEU A 7 23.61 33.15 38.18
N ALA A 8 22.96 33.67 37.13
CA ALA A 8 21.73 33.12 36.53
C ALA A 8 21.58 33.86 35.18
N GLY A 9 21.72 33.26 34.00
CA GLY A 9 21.25 31.95 33.59
C GLY A 9 20.01 32.13 32.70
N GLY A 10 20.14 32.86 31.59
CA GLY A 10 19.08 33.11 30.64
C GLY A 10 19.62 33.03 29.21
N VAL A 11 19.56 31.84 28.62
CA VAL A 11 19.67 31.62 27.18
C VAL A 11 18.80 30.41 26.86
N TYR A 12 17.68 30.63 26.18
CA TYR A 12 17.03 29.57 25.42
C TYR A 12 18.02 29.17 24.33
N GLY A 13 18.74 28.07 24.56
CA GLY A 13 19.58 27.44 23.55
C GLY A 13 18.70 26.75 22.53
N ASP A 14 18.87 27.11 21.25
CA ASP A 14 18.48 26.26 20.14
C ASP A 14 19.04 24.84 20.35
N PRO A 15 18.22 23.78 20.31
CA PRO A 15 18.72 22.43 20.33
C PRO A 15 19.46 22.13 19.02
N LYS A 16 20.66 21.56 19.15
CA LYS A 16 21.44 21.04 18.02
C LYS A 16 20.61 20.04 17.23
N PHE A 17 20.67 20.16 15.90
CA PHE A 17 19.97 19.35 14.89
C PHE A 17 20.30 17.83 14.90
N GLU A 18 21.15 17.35 15.82
CA GLU A 18 21.62 15.96 15.87
C GLU A 18 21.07 15.14 17.06
N ASP A 19 20.09 15.65 17.82
CA ASP A 19 19.51 14.95 19.00
C ASP A 19 18.01 14.63 18.84
N LEU A 20 17.62 14.08 17.69
CA LEU A 20 16.26 13.57 17.44
C LEU A 20 16.26 12.07 17.13
N GLN A 21 17.16 11.33 17.78
CA GLN A 21 17.17 9.88 17.69
C GLN A 21 16.29 9.27 18.80
N GLU A 22 15.13 8.80 18.33
CA GLU A 22 14.22 7.83 18.97
C GLU A 22 13.18 8.36 19.97
N LEU A 23 12.08 8.91 19.44
CA LEU A 23 10.78 8.73 20.08
C LEU A 23 10.33 7.28 19.88
N PRO A 24 9.86 6.55 20.91
CA PRO A 24 9.28 5.24 20.74
C PRO A 24 7.99 5.41 19.93
N SER A 25 8.07 5.15 18.61
CA SER A 25 6.89 4.92 17.80
C SER A 25 6.16 3.76 18.44
N SER A 26 5.06 4.03 19.13
CA SER A 26 4.07 3.03 19.48
C SER A 26 3.60 2.43 18.17
N THR A 27 4.22 1.30 17.83
CA THR A 27 3.97 0.56 16.62
C THR A 27 2.62 -0.14 16.77
N ALA A 28 1.55 0.56 16.41
CA ALA A 28 0.52 -0.09 15.60
C ALA A 28 1.17 -0.38 14.23
N GLN A 29 2.02 -1.39 14.20
CA GLN A 29 2.56 -1.94 12.97
C GLN A 29 1.37 -2.52 12.20
N CYS A 30 0.93 -1.83 11.16
CA CYS A 30 0.06 -2.47 10.16
C CYS A 30 0.84 -3.69 9.62
N PRO A 31 0.30 -4.91 9.63
CA PRO A 31 1.01 -6.14 9.27
C PRO A 31 1.36 -6.25 7.77
N LEU A 32 1.35 -5.14 7.04
CA LEU A 32 1.53 -5.07 5.60
C LEU A 32 2.94 -4.68 5.17
N ALA A 33 3.97 -4.82 6.02
CA ALA A 33 5.36 -4.70 5.61
C ALA A 33 5.75 -5.89 4.70
N ALA A 34 5.20 -5.92 3.48
CA ALA A 34 5.55 -6.92 2.47
C ALA A 34 6.92 -6.60 1.85
N PRO A 35 7.59 -7.61 1.25
CA PRO A 35 8.98 -7.50 0.83
C PRO A 35 9.22 -6.35 -0.15
N ARG A 36 10.43 -5.79 -0.11
CA ARG A 36 10.91 -4.78 -1.08
C ARG A 36 10.68 -5.31 -2.50
N GLY A 37 9.76 -4.70 -3.25
CA GLY A 37 9.50 -5.06 -4.66
C GLY A 37 8.05 -5.34 -5.06
N THR A 38 7.06 -5.26 -4.16
CA THR A 38 5.66 -5.52 -4.51
C THR A 38 5.17 -4.64 -5.67
N HIS A 39 4.61 -5.27 -6.70
CA HIS A 39 3.94 -4.61 -7.83
C HIS A 39 2.50 -4.22 -7.46
N LEU A 40 1.94 -3.22 -8.14
CA LEU A 40 0.57 -2.76 -7.89
C LEU A 40 -0.46 -3.88 -8.11
N TRP A 41 -0.30 -4.69 -9.16
CA TRP A 41 -1.24 -5.77 -9.46
C TRP A 41 -1.23 -6.87 -8.39
N GLU A 42 -0.06 -7.16 -7.81
CA GLU A 42 0.09 -8.10 -6.68
C GLU A 42 -0.59 -7.54 -5.44
N PHE A 43 -0.37 -6.25 -5.13
CA PHE A 43 -1.05 -5.59 -4.02
C PHE A 43 -2.58 -5.63 -4.14
N ILE A 44 -3.12 -5.41 -5.35
CA ILE A 44 -4.56 -5.47 -5.60
C ILE A 44 -5.08 -6.91 -5.43
N ARG A 45 -4.36 -7.89 -5.98
CA ARG A 45 -4.68 -9.31 -5.82
C ARG A 45 -4.72 -9.66 -4.33
N ASP A 46 -3.70 -9.28 -3.58
CA ASP A 46 -3.56 -9.64 -2.17
C ASP A 46 -4.76 -9.11 -1.36
N ILE A 47 -5.21 -7.87 -1.59
CA ILE A 47 -6.45 -7.37 -0.97
C ILE A 47 -7.67 -8.22 -1.37
N LEU A 48 -7.79 -8.64 -2.62
CA LEU A 48 -8.94 -9.39 -3.11
C LEU A 48 -9.01 -10.85 -2.61
N ILE A 49 -7.87 -11.46 -2.28
CA ILE A 49 -7.80 -12.85 -1.79
C ILE A 49 -7.75 -12.95 -0.26
N HIS A 50 -7.37 -11.87 0.43
CA HIS A 50 -7.32 -11.77 1.88
C HIS A 50 -8.49 -10.93 2.41
N PRO A 51 -9.65 -11.54 2.69
CA PRO A 51 -10.85 -10.82 3.15
C PRO A 51 -10.60 -10.02 4.45
N GLU A 52 -9.68 -10.47 5.30
CA GLU A 52 -9.25 -9.77 6.51
C GLU A 52 -8.58 -8.42 6.24
N LEU A 53 -7.99 -8.25 5.05
CA LEU A 53 -7.41 -6.99 4.59
C LEU A 53 -8.43 -6.15 3.78
N ASN A 54 -9.57 -6.73 3.43
CA ASN A 54 -10.55 -6.17 2.52
C ASN A 54 -11.75 -5.63 3.29
N GLU A 55 -11.58 -4.47 3.91
CA GLU A 55 -12.63 -3.73 4.62
C GLU A 55 -13.63 -3.04 3.65
N GLY A 56 -14.18 -3.80 2.70
CA GLY A 56 -15.06 -3.29 1.65
C GLY A 56 -14.34 -2.37 0.65
N LEU A 57 -13.03 -2.58 0.45
CA LEU A 57 -12.21 -1.78 -0.46
C LEU A 57 -12.48 -2.16 -1.92
N MET A 58 -12.54 -3.46 -2.19
CA MET A 58 -12.71 -4.03 -3.52
C MET A 58 -13.52 -5.32 -3.45
N LYS A 59 -14.07 -5.76 -4.57
CA LYS A 59 -14.76 -7.06 -4.65
C LYS A 59 -14.55 -7.73 -5.99
N TRP A 60 -14.73 -9.03 -6.01
CA TRP A 60 -14.92 -9.79 -7.24
C TRP A 60 -16.29 -9.46 -7.84
N GLU A 61 -16.32 -9.14 -9.14
CA GLU A 61 -17.53 -9.15 -9.95
C GLU A 61 -17.70 -10.52 -10.61
N ASP A 62 -16.59 -11.16 -10.99
CA ASP A 62 -16.51 -12.56 -11.41
C ASP A 62 -15.18 -13.15 -10.92
N ARG A 63 -15.22 -14.06 -9.94
CA ARG A 63 -14.02 -14.68 -9.38
C ARG A 63 -13.32 -15.62 -10.36
N ARG A 64 -14.08 -16.30 -11.22
CA ARG A 64 -13.53 -17.29 -12.17
C ARG A 64 -12.80 -16.60 -13.31
N GLU A 65 -13.40 -15.53 -13.83
CA GLU A 65 -12.83 -14.72 -14.90
C GLU A 65 -11.80 -13.69 -14.42
N GLY A 66 -11.61 -13.54 -13.10
CA GLY A 66 -10.68 -12.57 -12.53
C GLY A 66 -11.14 -11.13 -12.69
N VAL A 67 -12.45 -10.89 -12.80
CA VAL A 67 -13.04 -9.55 -12.92
C VAL A 67 -13.32 -9.00 -11.52
N PHE A 68 -12.80 -7.82 -11.24
CA PHE A 68 -12.93 -7.16 -9.94
C PHE A 68 -13.30 -5.69 -10.09
N LYS A 69 -13.84 -5.12 -9.01
CA LYS A 69 -14.31 -3.74 -8.94
C LYS A 69 -13.78 -3.03 -7.70
N PHE A 70 -13.32 -1.79 -7.87
CA PHE A 70 -13.05 -0.90 -6.75
C PHE A 70 -14.35 -0.36 -6.17
N LEU A 71 -14.51 -0.49 -4.85
CA LEU A 71 -15.62 0.09 -4.09
C LEU A 71 -15.21 1.41 -3.44
N ARG A 72 -13.99 1.47 -2.90
CA ARG A 72 -13.38 2.66 -2.27
C ARG A 72 -12.06 3.01 -2.95
N SER A 73 -12.13 3.54 -4.17
CA SER A 73 -10.97 3.77 -5.04
C SER A 73 -9.88 4.64 -4.42
N GLU A 74 -10.25 5.73 -3.73
CA GLU A 74 -9.28 6.61 -3.07
C GLU A 74 -8.63 5.95 -1.84
N ALA A 75 -9.38 5.19 -1.05
CA ALA A 75 -8.82 4.48 0.10
C ALA A 75 -7.78 3.43 -0.35
N VAL A 76 -8.05 2.70 -1.44
CA VAL A 76 -7.06 1.77 -2.01
C VAL A 76 -5.82 2.50 -2.51
N ALA A 77 -5.98 3.68 -3.13
CA ALA A 77 -4.85 4.50 -3.56
C ALA A 77 -4.00 5.00 -2.39
N GLN A 78 -4.64 5.41 -1.29
CA GLN A 78 -3.94 5.81 -0.07
C GLN A 78 -3.16 4.65 0.56
N LEU A 79 -3.76 3.45 0.64
CA LEU A 79 -3.08 2.25 1.14
C LEU A 79 -1.87 1.88 0.27
N TRP A 80 -2.00 1.99 -1.05
CA TRP A 80 -0.87 1.80 -1.96
C TRP A 80 0.21 2.88 -1.75
N GLY A 81 -0.20 4.13 -1.55
CA GLY A 81 0.68 5.24 -1.21
C GLY A 81 1.47 4.95 0.07
N GLN A 82 0.80 4.55 1.14
CA GLN A 82 1.42 4.16 2.40
C GLN A 82 2.44 3.03 2.21
N LYS A 83 2.05 1.97 1.46
CA LYS A 83 2.93 0.84 1.13
C LYS A 83 4.21 1.26 0.41
N LYS A 84 4.11 2.26 -0.48
CA LYS A 84 5.24 2.79 -1.26
C LYS A 84 5.89 4.04 -0.65
N LYS A 85 5.50 4.45 0.56
CA LYS A 85 5.92 5.71 1.20
C LYS A 85 5.73 6.94 0.30
N ASN A 86 4.61 7.00 -0.42
CA ASN A 86 4.22 8.10 -1.29
C ASN A 86 2.87 8.68 -0.85
N SER A 87 2.92 9.79 -0.08
CA SER A 87 1.72 10.49 0.42
C SER A 87 0.91 11.18 -0.67
N SER A 88 1.47 11.41 -1.86
CA SER A 88 0.80 12.06 -2.99
C SER A 88 0.04 11.09 -3.92
N MET A 89 -0.10 9.82 -3.52
CA MET A 89 -0.77 8.80 -4.31
C MET A 89 -2.29 9.06 -4.35
N THR A 90 -2.85 9.09 -5.55
CA THR A 90 -4.29 9.26 -5.81
C THR A 90 -4.80 8.14 -6.70
N TYR A 91 -6.11 7.92 -6.74
CA TYR A 91 -6.67 6.93 -7.66
C TYR A 91 -6.35 7.27 -9.12
N GLU A 92 -6.28 8.55 -9.49
CA GLU A 92 -5.91 8.94 -10.85
C GLU A 92 -4.52 8.42 -11.24
N LYS A 93 -3.51 8.62 -10.39
CA LYS A 93 -2.14 8.11 -10.60
C LYS A 93 -2.09 6.58 -10.58
N LEU A 94 -2.81 5.95 -9.66
CA LEU A 94 -2.92 4.49 -9.57
C LEU A 94 -3.55 3.92 -10.86
N SER A 95 -4.65 4.51 -11.31
CA SER A 95 -5.34 4.11 -12.54
C SER A 95 -4.43 4.27 -13.77
N ARG A 96 -3.53 5.26 -13.76
CA ARG A 96 -2.53 5.43 -14.83
C ARG A 96 -1.56 4.26 -14.88
N ALA A 97 -1.12 3.75 -13.72
CA ALA A 97 -0.29 2.55 -13.63
C ALA A 97 -1.04 1.29 -14.09
N MET A 98 -2.31 1.15 -13.69
CA MET A 98 -3.17 0.04 -14.15
C MET A 98 -3.31 0.01 -15.67
N ARG A 99 -3.47 1.17 -16.32
CA ARG A 99 -3.53 1.25 -17.79
C ARG A 99 -2.24 0.80 -18.48
N TYR A 100 -1.07 0.99 -17.84
CA TYR A 100 0.19 0.48 -18.40
C TYR A 100 0.27 -1.05 -18.40
N TYR A 101 -0.54 -1.74 -17.58
CA TYR A 101 -0.57 -3.20 -17.56
C TYR A 101 -1.30 -3.83 -18.74
N TYR A 102 -2.12 -3.08 -19.49
CA TYR A 102 -2.85 -3.63 -20.65
C TYR A 102 -1.91 -4.15 -21.73
N LYS A 103 -0.90 -3.35 -22.11
CA LYS A 103 0.09 -3.77 -23.12
C LYS A 103 0.92 -4.98 -22.66
N ARG A 104 1.07 -5.17 -21.36
CA ARG A 104 1.82 -6.28 -20.75
C ARG A 104 0.94 -7.49 -20.49
N GLU A 105 -0.36 -7.42 -20.78
CA GLU A 105 -1.35 -8.47 -20.55
C GLU A 105 -1.41 -8.95 -19.08
N ILE A 106 -0.97 -8.09 -18.16
CA ILE A 106 -1.11 -8.31 -16.71
C ILE A 106 -2.55 -7.99 -16.29
N LEU A 107 -3.16 -7.00 -16.93
CA LEU A 107 -4.58 -6.69 -16.82
C LEU A 107 -5.20 -6.62 -18.20
N GLU A 108 -6.49 -6.89 -18.26
CA GLU A 108 -7.34 -6.71 -19.43
C GLU A 108 -8.28 -5.53 -19.21
N ARG A 109 -8.53 -4.78 -20.28
CA ARG A 109 -9.47 -3.65 -20.24
C ARG A 109 -10.90 -4.20 -20.20
N VAL A 110 -11.74 -3.60 -19.37
CA VAL A 110 -13.18 -3.90 -19.31
C VAL A 110 -13.95 -2.67 -19.78
N ASP A 111 -14.60 -2.78 -20.93
CA ASP A 111 -15.20 -1.64 -21.62
C ASP A 111 -16.56 -1.26 -21.03
N GLY A 112 -16.85 0.04 -20.98
CA GLY A 112 -18.12 0.57 -20.47
C GLY A 112 -18.34 0.41 -18.96
N ARG A 113 -17.41 -0.21 -18.21
CA ARG A 113 -17.57 -0.49 -16.78
C ARG A 113 -16.59 0.34 -15.94
N ARG A 114 -17.12 1.33 -15.24
CA ARG A 114 -16.33 2.20 -14.35
C ARG A 114 -15.79 1.42 -13.15
N LEU A 115 -14.52 1.64 -12.82
CA LEU A 115 -13.83 1.04 -11.68
C LEU A 115 -13.71 -0.49 -11.75
N VAL A 116 -14.01 -1.10 -12.89
CA VAL A 116 -13.94 -2.54 -13.11
C VAL A 116 -12.71 -2.86 -13.95
N TYR A 117 -12.00 -3.90 -13.56
CA TYR A 117 -10.79 -4.38 -14.20
C TYR A 117 -10.80 -5.91 -14.23
N LYS A 118 -10.02 -6.50 -15.13
CA LYS A 118 -9.85 -7.95 -15.24
C LYS A 118 -8.38 -8.30 -15.15
N PHE A 119 -8.04 -9.32 -14.37
CA PHE A 119 -6.70 -9.90 -14.39
C PHE A 119 -6.42 -10.58 -15.74
N GLY A 120 -5.27 -10.29 -16.32
CA GLY A 120 -4.87 -10.86 -17.61
C GLY A 120 -4.03 -12.12 -17.45
N LYS A 121 -3.77 -12.80 -18.57
CA LYS A 121 -3.03 -14.07 -18.62
C LYS A 121 -1.60 -14.02 -18.04
N ASN A 122 -0.96 -12.85 -17.98
CA ASN A 122 0.38 -12.67 -17.41
C ASN A 122 0.36 -12.31 -15.91
N SER A 123 -0.80 -12.43 -15.24
CA SER A 123 -0.94 -12.28 -13.80
C SER A 123 -1.33 -13.62 -13.16
N SER A 124 -0.86 -13.87 -11.94
CA SER A 124 -1.01 -15.16 -11.26
C SER A 124 -1.30 -15.02 -9.76
N GLY A 125 -1.72 -16.13 -9.15
CA GLY A 125 -2.06 -16.23 -7.73
C GLY A 125 -3.44 -15.68 -7.36
N TRP A 126 -4.26 -15.28 -8.34
CA TRP A 126 -5.62 -14.78 -8.11
C TRP A 126 -6.69 -15.86 -8.34
N LYS A 127 -6.38 -16.86 -9.17
CA LYS A 127 -7.26 -18.00 -9.44
C LYS A 127 -7.44 -18.85 -8.18
N GLU A 128 -8.64 -19.37 -7.99
CA GLU A 128 -9.01 -20.14 -6.79
C GLU A 128 -8.12 -21.37 -6.58
N GLU A 129 -7.84 -22.11 -7.66
CA GLU A 129 -6.94 -23.27 -7.67
C GLU A 129 -5.48 -22.92 -7.27
N GLU A 130 -4.97 -21.77 -7.75
CA GLU A 130 -3.60 -21.32 -7.46
C GLU A 130 -3.46 -20.83 -6.01
N VAL A 131 -4.53 -20.26 -5.44
CA VAL A 131 -4.56 -19.83 -4.03
C VAL A 131 -4.60 -21.05 -3.10
N LEU A 132 -5.44 -22.05 -3.41
CA LEU A 132 -5.57 -23.26 -2.60
C LEU A 132 -4.29 -24.11 -2.59
N ASN A 133 -3.60 -24.22 -3.73
CA ASN A 133 -2.36 -24.99 -3.81
C ASN A 133 -1.23 -24.38 -2.97
N ARG A 134 -1.15 -23.04 -2.88
CA ARG A 134 -0.18 -22.35 -2.03
C ARG A 134 -0.36 -22.64 -0.54
N ASN A 135 -1.60 -22.85 -0.11
CA ASN A 135 -1.93 -23.09 1.29
C ASN A 135 -1.77 -24.57 1.70
N LYS A 136 -1.51 -25.49 0.76
CA LYS A 136 -1.30 -26.93 1.03
C LYS A 136 0.16 -27.32 1.22
N GLU A 137 1.10 -26.45 0.88
CA GLU A 137 2.56 -26.68 1.03
C GLU A 137 3.14 -26.08 2.32
N LEU A 138 2.26 -25.63 3.24
CA LEU A 138 2.57 -25.19 4.61
C LEU A 138 1.85 -26.10 5.61
#